data_AF-S6AT02-F1
#
_entry.id   AF-S6AT02-F1
#
_cell.length_a   1.000
_cell.length_b   1.000
_cell.length_c   1.000
_cell.angle_alpha   90.00
_cell.angle_beta   90.00
_cell.angle_gamma   90.00
#
_symmetry.space_group_name_H-M   'P 1'
#
loop_
_entity.id
_entity.type
_entity.pdbx_description
1 polymer ?
#
loop_
_entity_poly.entity_id
_entity_poly.type
_entity_poly.pdbx_seq_one_letter_code
_entity_poly.pdbx_strand_id
1 'polypeptide(L)'
;MPYSFRLIAAVAMLASGVLPVTHAADSAIQAHCHEKWSGDAMRAYCLEEQHQAAEMVTHYSGPIRSRCESEWRNDFHMVLFCIREQQPLPQVASPEHQANSATN
;
A
#
# COMPACT_ATOMS: atom_id res chain seq x y z
N MET A 1 43.16 40.01 15.18
CA MET A 1 43.38 38.86 16.08
C MET A 1 43.32 37.58 15.25
N PRO A 2 44.40 36.79 15.16
CA PRO A 2 44.47 35.61 14.30
C PRO A 2 44.26 34.34 15.14
N TYR A 3 43.20 33.58 14.90
CA TYR A 3 43.15 32.17 15.33
C TYR A 3 42.42 31.33 14.29
N SER A 4 43.20 30.86 13.32
CA SER A 4 42.89 29.63 12.59
C SER A 4 43.23 28.46 13.49
N PHE A 5 42.26 27.59 13.78
CA PHE A 5 42.54 26.24 14.26
C PHE A 5 41.59 25.28 13.57
N ARG A 6 42.09 24.64 12.52
CA ARG A 6 41.48 23.47 11.92
C ARG A 6 41.68 22.31 12.88
N LEU A 7 40.59 21.69 13.33
CA LEU A 7 40.60 20.26 13.66
C LEU A 7 39.38 19.60 13.05
N ILE A 8 39.69 18.70 12.12
CA ILE A 8 38.81 17.78 11.44
C ILE A 8 38.43 16.69 12.44
N ALA A 9 37.14 16.48 12.65
CA ALA A 9 36.62 15.23 13.21
C ALA A 9 35.53 14.74 12.27
N ALA A 10 35.94 14.08 11.19
CA ALA A 10 35.04 13.30 10.35
C ALA A 10 34.73 11.99 11.09
N VAL A 11 33.64 11.98 11.86
CA VAL A 11 33.06 10.72 12.34
C VAL A 11 32.21 10.17 11.21
N ALA A 12 32.80 9.31 10.38
CA ALA A 12 32.07 8.50 9.44
C ALA A 12 31.27 7.44 10.22
N MET A 13 30.08 7.80 10.68
CA MET A 13 29.09 6.82 11.11
C MET A 13 28.56 6.13 9.85
N LEU A 14 29.04 4.92 9.60
CA LEU A 14 28.39 3.97 8.69
C LEU A 14 27.07 3.53 9.34
N ALA A 15 26.03 4.34 9.17
CA ALA A 15 24.67 3.96 9.50
C ALA A 15 24.16 3.00 8.42
N SER A 16 23.92 1.76 8.83
CA SER A 16 23.29 0.69 8.06
C SER A 16 22.07 1.22 7.28
N GLY A 17 22.15 1.19 5.95
CA GLY A 17 21.05 1.53 5.07
C GLY A 17 19.97 0.46 5.10
N VAL A 18 18.99 0.61 5.98
CA VAL A 18 17.67 0.01 5.81
C VAL A 18 16.89 1.03 4.98
N LEU A 19 16.85 0.85 3.65
CA LEU A 19 15.97 1.66 2.81
C LEU A 19 14.53 1.25 3.14
N PRO A 20 13.69 2.15 3.66
CA PRO A 20 12.31 1.81 3.92
C PRO A 20 11.60 1.75 2.56
N VAL A 21 11.19 0.54 2.16
CA VAL A 21 10.36 0.26 0.98
C VAL A 21 9.03 1.03 1.00
N THR A 22 8.65 1.62 2.14
CA THR A 22 7.44 2.44 2.32
C THR A 22 7.47 3.76 1.53
N HIS A 23 8.64 4.34 1.26
CA HIS A 23 8.72 5.67 0.63
C HIS A 23 8.12 5.76 -0.78
N ALA A 24 8.19 4.68 -1.56
CA ALA A 24 7.70 4.70 -2.94
C ALA A 24 6.17 4.81 -2.99
N ALA A 25 5.46 4.04 -2.16
CA ALA A 25 4.01 4.09 -2.07
C ALA A 25 3.54 5.44 -1.50
N ASP A 26 4.20 5.96 -0.47
CA ASP A 26 3.87 7.25 0.13
C ASP A 26 3.98 8.40 -0.88
N SER A 27 5.06 8.43 -1.67
CA SER A 27 5.23 9.46 -2.71
C SER A 27 4.17 9.39 -3.81
N ALA A 28 3.74 8.19 -4.17
CA ALA A 28 2.71 7.96 -5.18
C ALA A 28 1.31 8.37 -4.69
N ILE A 29 0.98 8.05 -3.43
CA ILE A 29 -0.25 8.48 -2.76
C ILE A 29 -0.30 10.01 -2.68
N GLN A 30 0.81 10.62 -2.24
CA GLN A 30 0.90 12.08 -2.13
C GLN A 30 0.69 12.75 -3.50
N ALA A 31 1.38 12.28 -4.54
CA ALA A 31 1.22 12.81 -5.88
C ALA A 31 -0.22 12.70 -6.39
N HIS A 32 -0.86 11.54 -6.23
CA HIS A 32 -2.26 11.33 -6.63
C HIS A 32 -3.22 12.29 -5.93
N CYS A 33 -3.10 12.44 -4.60
CA CYS A 33 -3.98 13.32 -3.84
C CYS A 33 -3.76 14.80 -4.16
N HIS A 34 -2.51 15.23 -4.40
CA HIS A 34 -2.21 16.59 -4.83
C HIS A 34 -2.75 16.92 -6.22
N GLU A 35 -2.71 15.97 -7.14
CA GLU A 35 -3.27 16.13 -8.48
C GLU A 35 -4.80 16.23 -8.45
N LYS A 36 -5.45 15.39 -7.64
CA LYS A 36 -6.92 15.27 -7.61
C LYS A 36 -7.60 16.39 -6.83
N TRP A 37 -6.98 16.89 -5.76
CA TRP A 37 -7.63 17.81 -4.83
C TRP A 37 -6.78 19.07 -4.56
N SER A 38 -7.37 20.24 -4.80
CA SER A 38 -6.71 21.54 -4.61
C SER A 38 -6.76 22.06 -3.16
N GLY A 39 -7.77 21.65 -2.38
CA GLY A 39 -7.97 22.07 -0.99
C GLY A 39 -7.31 21.15 0.03
N ASP A 40 -6.76 21.74 1.10
CA ASP A 40 -6.01 21.00 2.13
C ASP A 40 -6.86 19.95 2.85
N ALA A 41 -8.10 20.28 3.20
CA ALA A 41 -8.99 19.33 3.88
C ALA A 41 -9.28 18.08 3.02
N MET A 42 -9.56 18.28 1.73
CA MET A 42 -9.80 17.16 0.81
C MET A 42 -8.54 16.37 0.50
N ARG A 43 -7.37 17.03 0.46
CA ARG A 43 -6.09 16.31 0.37
C ARG A 43 -5.83 15.44 1.59
N ALA A 44 -6.03 15.98 2.79
CA ALA A 44 -5.84 15.22 4.03
C ALA A 44 -6.74 13.98 4.05
N TYR A 45 -8.03 14.15 3.72
CA TYR A 45 -8.97 13.03 3.61
C TYR A 45 -8.53 12.00 2.56
N CYS A 46 -8.12 12.47 1.37
CA CYS A 46 -7.60 11.58 0.33
C CYS A 46 -6.38 10.78 0.80
N LEU A 47 -5.41 11.43 1.46
CA LEU A 47 -4.21 10.75 1.97
C LEU A 47 -4.60 9.66 2.96
N GLU A 48 -5.48 9.97 3.91
CA GLU A 48 -5.95 9.01 4.91
C GLU A 48 -6.61 7.78 4.26
N GLU A 49 -7.58 8.00 3.36
CA GLU A 49 -8.26 6.92 2.63
C GLU A 49 -7.27 6.07 1.81
N GLN A 50 -6.33 6.71 1.10
CA GLN A 50 -5.37 6.00 0.26
C GLN A 50 -4.35 5.21 1.08
N HIS A 51 -3.90 5.72 2.22
CA HIS A 51 -3.00 4.96 3.12
C HIS A 51 -3.70 3.73 3.71
N GLN A 52 -4.92 3.90 4.23
CA GLN A 52 -5.70 2.78 4.77
C GLN A 52 -5.95 1.72 3.68
N ALA A 53 -6.30 2.15 2.47
CA ALA A 53 -6.50 1.23 1.36
C ALA A 53 -5.18 0.53 0.94
N ALA A 54 -4.07 1.25 0.88
CA ALA A 54 -2.76 0.69 0.53
C ALA A 54 -2.32 -0.39 1.54
N GLU A 55 -2.53 -0.15 2.84
CA GLU A 55 -2.30 -1.14 3.89
C GLU A 55 -3.13 -2.41 3.64
N MET A 56 -4.43 -2.24 3.39
CA MET A 56 -5.33 -3.36 3.14
C MET A 56 -4.96 -4.15 1.88
N VAL A 57 -4.54 -3.49 0.80
CA VAL A 57 -4.09 -4.13 -0.45
C VAL A 57 -2.91 -5.08 -0.21
N THR A 58 -2.06 -4.81 0.80
CA THR A 58 -0.91 -5.69 1.10
C THR A 58 -1.32 -7.11 1.51
N HIS A 59 -2.52 -7.30 2.05
CA HIS A 59 -3.06 -8.60 2.43
C HIS A 59 -3.52 -9.45 1.24
N TYR A 60 -3.62 -8.86 0.06
CA TYR A 60 -4.01 -9.55 -1.16
C TYR A 60 -2.79 -9.89 -2.01
N SER A 61 -2.89 -10.94 -2.81
CA SER A 61 -1.85 -11.34 -3.76
C SER A 61 -2.47 -12.05 -4.97
N GLY A 62 -1.64 -12.35 -5.97
CA GLY A 62 -2.06 -13.10 -7.15
C GLY A 62 -2.66 -12.24 -8.26
N PRO A 63 -3.25 -12.89 -9.29
CA PRO A 63 -3.55 -12.25 -10.57
C PRO A 63 -4.63 -11.17 -10.49
N ILE A 64 -5.60 -11.30 -9.56
CA ILE A 64 -6.65 -10.30 -9.33
C ILE A 64 -6.01 -8.99 -8.85
N ARG A 65 -5.14 -9.08 -7.83
CA ARG A 65 -4.41 -7.91 -7.31
C ARG A 65 -3.58 -7.25 -8.42
N SER A 66 -2.77 -8.03 -9.14
CA SER A 66 -1.92 -7.49 -10.21
C SER A 66 -2.73 -6.79 -11.31
N ARG A 67 -3.90 -7.33 -11.67
CA ARG A 67 -4.80 -6.69 -12.62
C ARG A 67 -5.35 -5.37 -12.08
N CYS A 68 -5.89 -5.37 -10.87
CA CYS A 68 -6.45 -4.17 -10.25
C CYS A 68 -5.39 -3.06 -10.07
N GLU A 69 -4.17 -3.41 -9.65
CA GLU A 69 -3.04 -2.46 -9.58
C GLU A 69 -2.66 -1.92 -10.97
N SER A 70 -2.72 -2.74 -12.03
CA SER A 70 -2.42 -2.26 -13.39
C SER A 70 -3.46 -1.28 -13.93
N GLU A 71 -4.72 -1.45 -13.53
CA GLU A 71 -5.85 -0.64 -13.99
C GLU A 71 -5.94 0.68 -13.24
N TRP A 72 -5.89 0.63 -11.91
CA TRP A 72 -6.12 1.79 -11.03
C TRP A 72 -4.85 2.45 -10.53
N ARG A 73 -3.69 1.82 -10.75
CA ARG A 73 -2.35 2.34 -10.42
C ARG A 73 -2.23 2.77 -8.96
N ASN A 74 -2.16 4.08 -8.72
CA ASN A 74 -1.90 4.68 -7.42
C ASN A 74 -3.18 5.06 -6.67
N ASP A 75 -4.37 4.82 -7.25
CA ASP A 75 -5.63 4.95 -6.55
C ASP A 75 -5.91 3.64 -5.79
N PHE A 76 -5.23 3.46 -4.66
CA PHE A 76 -5.32 2.25 -3.82
C PHE A 76 -6.72 1.99 -3.30
N HIS A 77 -7.53 3.04 -3.08
CA HIS A 77 -8.94 2.88 -2.75
C HIS A 77 -9.68 2.14 -3.88
N MET A 78 -9.45 2.54 -5.13
CA MET A 78 -10.03 1.86 -6.30
C MET A 78 -9.42 0.48 -6.54
N VAL A 79 -8.12 0.28 -6.29
CA VAL A 79 -7.49 -1.05 -6.32
C VAL A 79 -8.18 -2.00 -5.34
N LEU A 80 -8.38 -1.56 -4.09
CA LEU A 80 -9.02 -2.35 -3.05
C LEU A 80 -10.48 -2.67 -3.39
N PHE A 81 -11.22 -1.68 -3.91
CA PHE A 81 -12.57 -1.88 -4.41
C PHE A 81 -12.61 -2.94 -5.52
N CYS A 82 -11.75 -2.81 -6.53
CA CYS A 82 -11.61 -3.77 -7.63
C CYS A 82 -11.32 -5.19 -7.14
N ILE A 83 -10.42 -5.34 -6.17
CA ILE A 83 -10.09 -6.66 -5.60
C ILE A 83 -11.33 -7.26 -4.92
N ARG A 84 -12.05 -6.48 -4.11
CA ARG A 84 -13.24 -6.94 -3.39
C ARG A 84 -14.35 -7.37 -4.34
N GLU A 85 -14.57 -6.63 -5.42
CA GLU A 85 -15.56 -6.97 -6.44
C GLU A 85 -15.19 -8.24 -7.23
N GLN A 86 -13.91 -8.53 -7.39
CA GLN A 86 -13.44 -9.70 -8.14
C GLN A 86 -13.17 -10.94 -7.28
N GLN A 87 -13.12 -10.80 -5.95
CA GLN A 87 -13.03 -11.96 -5.08
C GLN A 87 -14.36 -12.72 -5.12
N PRO A 88 -14.34 -14.04 -5.40
CA PRO A 88 -15.51 -14.85 -5.12
C PRO A 88 -15.87 -14.66 -3.66
N LEU A 89 -17.15 -14.40 -3.36
CA LEU A 89 -17.64 -14.51 -1.99
C LEU A 89 -17.08 -15.82 -1.41
N PRO A 90 -16.54 -15.81 -0.17
CA PRO A 90 -16.22 -17.06 0.49
C PRO A 90 -17.46 -17.92 0.35
N GLN A 91 -17.33 -19.03 -0.37
CA GLN A 91 -18.35 -20.06 -0.41
C GLN A 91 -18.51 -20.41 1.06
N VAL A 92 -19.55 -19.87 1.70
CA VAL A 92 -19.97 -20.35 3.01
C VAL A 92 -20.23 -21.81 2.71
N ALA A 93 -19.28 -22.66 3.10
CA ALA A 93 -19.37 -24.08 2.89
C ALA A 93 -20.63 -24.50 3.63
N SER A 94 -21.74 -24.56 2.90
CA SER A 94 -22.98 -25.11 3.42
C SER A 94 -22.67 -26.59 3.64
N PRO A 95 -22.85 -27.13 4.86
CA PRO A 95 -22.41 -28.48 5.21
C PRO A 95 -23.20 -29.62 4.52
N GLU A 96 -23.90 -29.37 3.41
CA GLU A 96 -24.82 -30.32 2.77
C GLU A 96 -24.22 -31.17 1.63
N HIS A 97 -22.89 -31.32 1.54
CA HIS A 97 -22.28 -32.24 0.57
C HIS A 97 -21.38 -33.33 1.17
N GLN A 98 -21.54 -33.64 2.46
CA GLN A 98 -20.85 -34.76 3.12
C GLN A 98 -21.81 -35.88 3.56
N ALA A 99 -22.93 -36.10 2.86
CA ALA A 99 -23.86 -37.21 3.13
C ALA A 99 -23.96 -38.25 2.01
N ASN A 100 -23.34 -38.03 0.84
CA ASN A 100 -23.63 -38.86 -0.35
C ASN A 100 -22.51 -39.85 -0.73
N SER A 101 -21.40 -39.89 0.03
CA SER A 101 -20.25 -40.73 -0.31
C SER A 101 -20.17 -42.03 0.51
N ALA A 102 -21.24 -42.40 1.22
CA ALA A 102 -21.33 -43.64 1.98
C ALA A 102 -22.35 -44.61 1.36
N THR A 103 -22.38 -44.77 0.04
CA THR A 103 -22.96 -45.96 -0.60
C THR A 103 -22.45 -46.08 -2.05
N ASN A 104 -21.31 -46.74 -2.23
CA ASN A 104 -21.00 -47.61 -3.36
C ASN A 104 -19.70 -48.39 -3.09
#